data_AF-A0A075SQF7-F1
#
_entry.id   AF-A0A075SQF7-F1
#
_cell.length_a   1.000
_cell.length_b   1.000
_cell.length_c   1.000
_cell.angle_alpha   90.00
_cell.angle_beta   90.00
_cell.angle_gamma   90.00
#
_symmetry.space_group_name_H-M   'P 1'
#
loop_
_entity.id
_entity.type
_entity.pdbx_description
1 polymer ?
#
loop_
_entity_poly.entity_id
_entity_poly.type
_entity_poly.pdbx_seq_one_letter_code
_entity_poly.pdbx_strand_id
1 'polypeptide(L)'
;MLEIILNAQENMKTKLGKLKSQLDRVWILIDGLDLTGPQKELLFILSQDKLFDVLHTGVSNKELTEAFGGKYKRTRIDSTLKTLEGMGLVTKVKSSPVIYEVSSNLIKDI
;
A
#
# COMPACT_ATOMS: atom_id res chain seq x y z
N MET A 1 29.26 18.12 13.50
CA MET A 1 27.81 18.05 13.85
C MET A 1 26.94 18.49 12.67
N LEU A 2 27.13 19.69 12.10
CA LEU A 2 26.40 20.14 10.90
C LEU A 2 26.55 19.19 9.71
N GLU A 3 27.76 18.70 9.42
CA GLU A 3 27.99 17.73 8.34
C GLU A 3 27.23 16.41 8.53
N ILE A 4 27.10 15.93 9.77
CA ILE A 4 26.33 14.72 10.08
C ILE A 4 24.85 14.94 9.76
N ILE A 5 24.32 16.13 10.11
CA ILE A 5 22.94 16.51 9.79
C ILE A 5 22.75 16.61 8.27
N LEU A 6 23.67 17.26 7.56
CA LEU A 6 23.60 17.39 6.09
C LEU A 6 23.63 16.02 5.40
N ASN A 7 24.52 15.13 5.82
CA ASN A 7 24.60 13.76 5.30
C ASN A 7 23.32 12.97 5.59
N ALA A 8 22.74 13.12 6.79
CA ALA A 8 21.48 12.47 7.13
C ALA A 8 20.32 12.97 6.24
N GLN A 9 20.25 14.27 5.96
CA GLN A 9 19.24 14.87 5.08
C GLN A 9 19.39 14.40 3.63
N GLU A 10 20.61 14.36 3.08
CA GLU A 10 20.85 13.83 1.74
C GLU A 10 20.53 12.34 1.62
N ASN A 11 20.82 11.55 2.65
CA ASN A 11 20.41 10.15 2.71
C ASN A 11 18.88 9.99 2.72
N MET A 12 18.17 10.81 3.52
CA MET A 12 16.71 10.82 3.55
C MET A 12 16.11 11.19 2.20
N LYS A 13 16.65 12.23 1.54
CA LYS A 13 16.24 12.66 0.20
C LYS A 13 16.47 11.57 -0.84
N THR A 14 17.62 10.91 -0.80
CA THR A 14 17.93 9.78 -1.69
C THR A 14 16.97 8.62 -1.47
N LYS A 15 16.68 8.27 -0.21
CA LYS A 15 15.71 7.20 0.12
C LYS A 15 14.31 7.57 -0.38
N LEU A 16 13.87 8.81 -0.18
CA LEU A 16 12.57 9.28 -0.66
C LEU A 16 12.48 9.24 -2.19
N GLY A 17 13.55 9.61 -2.91
CA GLY A 17 13.59 9.51 -4.38
C GLY A 17 13.44 8.07 -4.89
N LYS A 18 14.08 7.10 -4.22
CA LYS A 18 13.91 5.68 -4.53
C LYS A 18 12.48 5.20 -4.28
N LEU A 19 11.93 5.54 -3.11
CA LEU A 19 10.55 5.20 -2.73
C LEU A 19 9.53 5.77 -3.72
N LYS A 20 9.71 7.01 -4.18
CA LYS A 20 8.88 7.61 -5.22
C LYS A 20 8.92 6.80 -6.52
N SER A 21 10.12 6.43 -6.97
CA SER A 21 10.30 5.65 -8.19
C SER A 21 9.65 4.26 -8.09
N GLN A 22 9.70 3.64 -6.91
CA GLN A 22 9.02 2.36 -6.65
C GLN A 22 7.49 2.53 -6.65
N LEU A 23 6.95 3.60 -6.06
CA LEU A 23 5.52 3.90 -6.13
C LEU A 23 5.03 4.10 -7.58
N ASP A 24 5.80 4.81 -8.40
CA ASP A 24 5.45 5.02 -9.81
C ASP A 24 5.36 3.67 -10.55
N ARG A 25 6.29 2.75 -10.29
CA ARG A 25 6.27 1.38 -10.85
C ARG A 25 5.08 0.56 -10.36
N VAL A 26 4.76 0.64 -9.06
CA VAL A 26 3.57 -0.02 -8.50
C VAL A 26 2.30 0.50 -9.19
N TRP A 27 2.18 1.82 -9.35
CA TRP A 27 1.00 2.40 -9.98
C TRP A 27 0.85 1.92 -11.42
N ILE A 28 1.92 1.91 -12.21
CA ILE A 28 1.92 1.40 -13.58
C ILE A 28 1.50 -0.08 -13.62
N LEU A 29 2.04 -0.90 -12.70
CA LEU A 29 1.70 -2.32 -12.61
C LEU A 29 0.21 -2.51 -12.30
N ILE A 30 -0.31 -1.80 -11.29
CA ILE A 30 -1.72 -1.86 -10.88
C ILE A 30 -2.63 -1.35 -12.00
N ASP A 31 -2.23 -0.29 -12.72
CA ASP A 31 -3.05 0.29 -13.78
C ASP A 31 -3.20 -0.65 -14.97
N GLY A 32 -2.18 -1.48 -15.25
CA GLY A 32 -2.22 -2.54 -16.25
C GLY A 32 -3.12 -3.74 -15.91
N LEU A 33 -3.62 -3.85 -14.67
CA LEU A 33 -4.55 -4.91 -14.28
C LEU A 33 -6.00 -4.54 -14.63
N ASP A 34 -6.78 -5.56 -15.00
CA ASP A 34 -8.23 -5.43 -15.22
C ASP A 34 -8.97 -5.31 -13.87
N LEU A 35 -8.92 -4.10 -13.30
CA LEU A 35 -9.44 -3.77 -11.98
C LEU A 35 -10.26 -2.49 -12.05
N THR A 36 -11.31 -2.44 -11.22
CA THR A 36 -12.09 -1.22 -11.00
C THR A 36 -11.26 -0.15 -10.26
N GLY A 37 -11.65 1.11 -10.40
CA GLY A 37 -11.00 2.22 -9.68
C GLY A 37 -10.80 1.96 -8.17
N PRO A 38 -11.85 1.58 -7.41
CA PRO A 38 -11.70 1.27 -5.97
C PRO A 38 -10.71 0.13 -5.68
N GLN A 39 -10.64 -0.89 -6.54
CA GLN A 39 -9.68 -1.99 -6.39
C GLN A 39 -8.25 -1.50 -6.60
N LYS A 40 -8.01 -0.71 -7.66
CA LYS A 40 -6.71 -0.11 -7.94
C LYS A 40 -6.26 0.79 -6.79
N GLU A 41 -7.14 1.66 -6.29
CA GLU A 41 -6.85 2.55 -5.18
C GLU A 41 -6.50 1.79 -3.89
N LEU A 42 -7.27 0.74 -3.55
CA LEU A 42 -6.98 -0.10 -2.37
C LEU A 42 -5.65 -0.84 -2.48
N LEU A 43 -5.38 -1.46 -3.64
CA LEU A 43 -4.11 -2.12 -3.90
C LEU A 43 -2.94 -1.17 -3.82
N PHE A 44 -3.11 0.06 -4.32
CA PHE A 44 -2.07 1.07 -4.28
C PHE A 44 -1.71 1.39 -2.84
N ILE A 45 -2.69 1.71 -1.98
CA ILE A 45 -2.46 2.02 -0.55
C ILE A 45 -1.77 0.86 0.17
N LEU A 46 -2.26 -0.38 -0.01
CA LEU A 46 -1.64 -1.57 0.61
C LEU A 46 -0.21 -1.81 0.13
N SER A 47 0.10 -1.46 -1.12
CA SER A 47 1.45 -1.55 -1.66
C SER A 47 2.38 -0.49 -1.07
N GLN A 48 1.87 0.70 -0.75
CA GLN A 48 2.67 1.73 -0.08
C GLN A 48 3.10 1.28 1.32
N ASP A 49 2.17 0.70 2.10
CA ASP A 49 2.46 0.17 3.43
C ASP A 49 3.61 -0.85 3.38
N LYS A 50 3.55 -1.77 2.41
CA LYS A 50 4.57 -2.81 2.24
C LYS A 50 5.90 -2.29 1.69
N LEU A 51 5.88 -1.35 0.74
CA LEU A 51 7.09 -0.75 0.18
C LEU A 51 7.82 0.15 1.19
N PHE A 52 7.07 0.88 2.01
CA PHE A 52 7.64 1.85 2.93
C PHE A 52 8.14 1.22 4.22
N ASP A 53 7.82 -0.06 4.44
CA ASP A 53 8.36 -0.88 5.53
C ASP A 53 8.26 -0.13 6.86
N VAL A 54 7.11 0.51 7.11
CA VAL A 54 6.95 1.36 8.30
C VAL A 54 6.76 0.46 9.52
N LEU A 55 5.96 -0.61 9.39
CA LEU A 55 5.67 -1.56 10.48
C LEU A 55 5.44 -3.03 10.03
N HIS A 56 5.36 -3.34 8.73
CA HIS A 56 4.99 -4.68 8.20
C HIS A 56 3.70 -5.29 8.80
N THR A 57 2.81 -4.47 9.35
CA THR A 57 1.61 -4.97 10.02
C THR A 57 0.43 -5.19 9.08
N GLY A 58 0.50 -4.69 7.85
CA GLY A 58 -0.65 -4.52 6.97
C GLY A 58 -1.53 -3.36 7.43
N VAL A 59 -2.61 -3.11 6.67
CA VAL A 59 -3.51 -1.98 6.90
C VAL A 59 -4.90 -2.49 7.28
N SER A 60 -5.45 -1.94 8.35
CA SER A 60 -6.81 -2.27 8.81
C SER A 60 -7.88 -1.57 7.97
N ASN A 61 -9.08 -2.14 7.95
CA ASN A 61 -10.21 -1.50 7.26
C ASN A 61 -10.57 -0.12 7.86
N LYS A 62 -10.26 0.09 9.14
CA LYS A 62 -10.45 1.40 9.79
C LYS A 62 -9.49 2.43 9.17
N GLU A 63 -8.20 2.11 9.11
CA GLU A 63 -7.18 2.98 8.51
C GLU A 63 -7.45 3.24 7.03
N LEU A 64 -7.89 2.22 6.28
CA LEU A 64 -8.30 2.41 4.88
C LEU A 64 -9.48 3.38 4.76
N THR A 65 -10.49 3.25 5.62
CA THR A 65 -11.65 4.16 5.63
C THR A 65 -11.23 5.61 5.91
N GLU A 66 -10.28 5.80 6.84
CA GLU A 66 -9.69 7.10 7.19
C GLU A 66 -8.85 7.66 6.03
N ALA A 67 -8.00 6.84 5.41
CA ALA A 67 -7.17 7.22 4.27
C ALA A 67 -8.00 7.70 3.06
N PHE A 68 -9.19 7.12 2.87
CA PHE A 68 -10.13 7.56 1.84
C PHE A 68 -10.94 8.80 2.22
N GLY A 69 -10.78 9.36 3.42
CA GLY A 69 -11.51 10.55 3.86
C GLY A 69 -13.04 10.40 3.78
N GLY A 70 -13.55 9.17 3.95
CA GLY A 70 -14.98 8.87 3.82
C GLY A 70 -15.49 8.69 2.38
N LYS A 71 -14.63 8.76 1.35
CA LYS A 71 -15.00 8.49 -0.07
C LYS A 71 -15.68 7.13 -0.23
N TYR A 72 -15.23 6.11 0.52
CA TYR A 72 -15.83 4.79 0.54
C TYR A 72 -16.32 4.41 1.93
N LYS A 73 -17.54 3.86 2.00
CA LYS A 73 -18.06 3.23 3.21
C LYS A 73 -17.22 1.99 3.54
N ARG A 74 -17.06 1.71 4.83
CA ARG A 74 -16.37 0.50 5.32
C ARG A 74 -16.86 -0.79 4.65
N THR A 75 -18.17 -0.95 4.47
CA THR A 75 -18.75 -2.13 3.80
C THR A 75 -18.27 -2.31 2.37
N ARG A 76 -18.06 -1.21 1.62
CA ARG A 76 -17.52 -1.25 0.25
C ARG A 76 -16.04 -1.59 0.25
N ILE A 77 -15.27 -1.08 1.21
CA ILE A 77 -13.87 -1.44 1.40
C ILE A 77 -13.77 -2.94 1.70
N ASP A 78 -14.56 -3.43 2.66
CA ASP A 78 -14.60 -4.85 3.05
C ASP A 78 -14.94 -5.76 1.87
N SER A 79 -15.97 -5.43 1.07
CA SER A 79 -16.35 -6.23 -0.09
C SER A 79 -15.26 -6.21 -1.17
N THR A 80 -14.64 -5.06 -1.40
CA THR A 80 -13.58 -4.92 -2.40
C THR A 80 -12.33 -5.71 -2.01
N LEU A 81 -11.94 -5.67 -0.73
CA LEU A 81 -10.81 -6.46 -0.20
C LEU A 81 -11.07 -7.95 -0.31
N LYS A 82 -12.29 -8.42 -0.05
CA LYS A 82 -12.65 -9.84 -0.28
C LYS A 82 -12.53 -10.24 -1.75
N THR A 83 -12.93 -9.37 -2.68
CA THR A 83 -12.73 -9.63 -4.11
C THR A 83 -11.25 -9.72 -4.45
N LEU A 84 -10.44 -8.76 -3.99
CA LEU A 84 -8.99 -8.76 -4.21
C LEU A 84 -8.29 -9.98 -3.58
N GLU A 85 -8.77 -10.43 -2.41
CA GLU A 85 -8.31 -11.64 -1.72
C GLU A 85 -8.62 -12.88 -2.56
N GLY A 86 -9.84 -12.98 -3.12
CA GLY A 86 -10.22 -14.04 -4.06
C GLY A 86 -9.39 -14.05 -5.36
N MET A 87 -8.83 -12.91 -5.76
CA MET A 87 -7.91 -12.79 -6.90
C MET A 87 -6.45 -13.09 -6.53
N GLY A 88 -6.13 -13.34 -5.26
CA GLY A 88 -4.77 -13.60 -4.78
C GLY A 88 -3.87 -12.36 -4.76
N LEU A 89 -4.43 -11.16 -4.89
CA LEU A 89 -3.68 -9.90 -4.93
C LEU A 89 -3.42 -9.32 -3.53
N VAL A 90 -4.24 -9.69 -2.55
CA VAL A 90 -4.09 -9.32 -1.14
C VAL A 90 -4.32 -10.54 -0.25
N THR A 91 -3.79 -10.50 0.97
CA THR A 91 -3.98 -11.55 1.98
C THR A 91 -4.51 -10.94 3.26
N LYS A 92 -5.53 -11.57 3.87
CA LYS A 92 -5.96 -11.21 5.22
C LYS A 92 -4.98 -11.77 6.24
N VAL A 93 -4.34 -10.89 7.01
CA VAL A 93 -3.38 -11.27 8.05
C VAL A 93 -4.02 -11.35 9.43
N LYS A 94 -5.15 -10.67 9.64
CA LYS A 94 -5.89 -10.69 10.91
C LYS A 94 -7.38 -10.48 10.70
N SER A 95 -8.21 -11.10 11.53
CA SER A 95 -9.67 -10.99 11.47
C SER A 95 -10.28 -9.99 12.47
N SER A 96 -9.56 -9.65 13.55
CA SER A 96 -10.03 -8.68 14.57
C SER A 96 -8.87 -7.87 15.18
N PRO A 97 -8.70 -6.58 14.82
CA PRO A 97 -9.37 -5.92 13.70
C PRO A 97 -9.02 -6.61 12.36
N VAL A 98 -9.86 -6.42 11.35
CA VAL A 98 -9.59 -6.94 10.00
C VAL A 98 -8.43 -6.17 9.39
N ILE A 99 -7.36 -6.86 9.04
CA ILE A 99 -6.13 -6.31 8.48
C ILE A 99 -5.76 -7.10 7.23
N TYR A 100 -5.35 -6.39 6.19
CA TYR A 100 -4.88 -6.96 4.93
C TYR A 100 -3.48 -6.47 4.59
N GLU A 101 -2.75 -7.29 3.85
CA GLU A 101 -1.50 -6.93 3.21
C GLU A 101 -1.58 -7.19 1.70
N VAL A 102 -0.74 -6.51 0.92
CA VAL A 102 -0.56 -6.88 -0.50
C VAL A 102 0.23 -8.18 -0.62
N SER A 103 -0.15 -9.02 -1.57
CA SER A 103 0.56 -10.27 -1.88
C SER A 103 2.00 -9.98 -2.27
N SER A 104 2.95 -10.69 -1.66
CA SER A 104 4.39 -10.48 -1.92
C SER A 104 4.75 -10.70 -3.39
N ASN A 105 3.98 -11.50 -4.13
CA ASN A 105 4.18 -11.73 -5.55
C ASN A 105 3.89 -10.49 -6.41
N LEU A 106 3.03 -9.58 -5.96
CA LEU A 106 2.64 -8.40 -6.74
C LEU A 106 3.77 -7.38 -6.85
N ILE A 107 4.59 -7.27 -5.80
CA ILE A 107 5.62 -6.24 -5.66
C ILE A 107 7.04 -6.83 -5.65
N LYS A 108 7.19 -8.12 -5.98
CA LYS A 108 8.45 -8.86 -5.85
C LYS A 108 9.59 -8.26 -6.70
N ASP A 109 9.24 -7.70 -7.86
CA ASP A 109 10.19 -7.24 -8.88
C ASP A 109 10.30 -5.70 -8.95
N ILE A 110 9.80 -4.99 -7.92
CA ILE A 110 9.77 -3.52 -7.84
C ILE A 110 10.92 -2.95 -7.02
#